data_AF-A0AAE8DK13-F1
#
_entry.id   AF-A0AAE8DK13-F1
#
_cell.length_a   1.000
_cell.length_b   1.000
_cell.length_c   1.000
_cell.angle_alpha   90.00
_cell.angle_beta   90.00
_cell.angle_gamma   90.00
#
_symmetry.space_group_name_H-M   'P 1'
#
loop_
_entity.id
_entity.type
_entity.pdbx_description
1 polymer ?
#
loop_
_entity_poly.entity_id
_entity_poly.type
_entity_poly.pdbx_seq_one_letter_code
_entity_poly.pdbx_strand_id
1 'polypeptide(L)'
;MKRINPERIKSIKVSMNSSTDEMSDGVKSLIEAPVTGNFEECVKLTKKSMGNLVKTVDSLDAYLNSVADAFAKTDASLAASIDGGLYSVPPKQTWQEKQESYISEGKNLSDRYNRRKLVDVYNGQYNDFPS
;
A
#
# COMPACT_ATOMS: atom_id res chain seq x y z
N MET A 1 1.84 -1.51 16.30
CA MET A 1 2.77 -0.61 17.05
C MET A 1 3.26 0.47 16.09
N LYS A 2 2.86 1.74 16.27
CA LYS A 2 3.46 2.84 15.48
C LYS A 2 4.92 2.98 15.93
N ARG A 3 5.87 2.63 15.06
CA ARG A 3 7.31 2.67 15.37
C ARG A 3 7.83 4.10 15.50
N ILE A 4 7.06 5.07 15.00
CA ILE A 4 7.39 6.49 15.00
C ILE A 4 6.25 7.23 15.68
N ASN A 5 6.62 7.96 16.73
CA ASN A 5 5.69 8.74 17.53
C ASN A 5 5.70 10.19 17.00
N PRO A 6 4.62 10.67 16.36
CA PRO A 6 4.55 12.02 15.80
C PRO A 6 4.80 13.11 16.84
N GLU A 7 4.37 12.90 18.09
CA GLU A 7 4.59 13.85 19.18
C GLU A 7 6.07 13.92 19.59
N ARG A 8 6.82 12.82 19.46
CA ARG A 8 8.28 12.85 19.66
C ARG A 8 8.97 13.65 18.56
N ILE A 9 8.53 13.52 17.30
CA ILE A 9 9.06 14.31 16.17
C ILE A 9 8.78 15.80 16.37
N LYS A 10 7.54 16.15 16.74
CA LYS A 10 7.15 17.54 17.03
C LYS A 10 7.98 18.13 18.18
N SER A 11 8.13 17.41 19.29
CA SER A 11 8.93 17.89 20.43
C SER A 11 10.41 18.08 20.08
N ILE A 12 11.00 17.19 19.25
CA ILE A 12 12.38 17.35 18.77
C ILE A 12 12.49 18.61 17.90
N LYS A 13 11.54 18.83 16.98
CA LYS A 13 11.50 20.02 16.12
C LYS A 13 11.38 21.31 16.94
N VAL A 14 10.49 21.33 17.93
CA VAL A 14 10.32 22.47 18.85
C VAL A 14 11.61 22.73 19.63
N SER A 15 12.20 21.69 20.23
CA SER A 15 13.45 21.79 20.99
C SER A 15 14.60 22.35 20.13
N MET A 16 14.75 21.87 18.90
CA MET A 16 15.79 22.35 17.97
C MET A 16 15.58 23.80 17.54
N ASN A 17 14.33 24.22 17.31
CA ASN A 17 14.02 25.60 16.99
C ASN A 17 14.31 26.52 18.18
N SER A 18 13.88 26.15 19.39
CA SER A 18 14.18 26.91 20.61
C SER A 18 15.68 27.07 20.84
N SER A 19 16.47 25.99 20.70
CA SER A 19 17.93 26.09 20.82
C SER A 19 18.56 26.95 19.72
N THR A 20 17.99 26.94 18.51
CA THR A 20 18.44 27.78 17.39
C THR A 20 18.20 29.27 17.62
N ASP A 21 17.12 29.60 18.34
CA ASP A 21 16.74 30.97 18.66
C ASP A 21 17.53 31.50 19.87
N GLU A 22 17.74 30.68 20.90
CA GLU A 22 18.55 31.06 22.09
C GLU A 22 20.02 31.33 21.77
N MET A 23 20.56 30.72 20.71
CA MET A 23 21.96 30.90 20.30
C MET A 23 22.28 32.31 19.73
N SER A 24 21.32 33.22 19.62
CA SER A 24 21.48 34.54 19.00
C SER A 24 21.89 35.67 19.96
N ASP A 25 21.48 35.63 21.24
CA ASP A 25 21.40 36.89 22.01
C ASP A 25 22.49 37.04 23.10
N GLY A 26 23.03 35.94 23.63
CA GLY A 26 24.03 36.00 24.72
C GLY A 26 25.47 36.29 24.26
N VAL A 27 25.79 35.95 23.01
CA VAL A 27 27.18 35.82 22.51
C VAL A 27 27.92 37.16 22.44
N LYS A 28 27.22 38.22 22.03
CA LYS A 28 27.83 39.56 21.88
C LYS A 28 28.18 40.22 23.21
N SER A 29 27.55 39.79 24.31
CA SER A 29 27.78 40.38 25.64
C SER A 29 28.90 39.71 26.44
N LEU A 30 29.37 38.53 26.01
CA LEU A 30 30.19 37.64 26.84
C LEU A 30 31.70 37.72 26.60
N ILE A 31 32.21 38.30 25.50
CA ILE A 31 33.63 38.12 25.12
C ILE A 31 34.25 39.40 24.50
N GLU A 32 35.24 39.99 25.18
CA GLU A 32 36.14 41.03 24.64
C GLU A 32 37.30 40.40 23.83
N ALA A 33 37.42 40.79 22.56
CA ALA A 33 38.52 40.48 21.61
C ALA A 33 38.77 38.97 21.30
N PRO A 34 39.69 38.64 20.39
CA PRO A 34 39.55 37.99 19.06
C PRO A 34 38.82 36.63 18.96
N VAL A 35 38.43 36.02 20.07
CA VAL A 35 37.74 34.71 20.13
C VAL A 35 36.29 34.79 19.64
N THR A 36 35.74 36.02 19.60
CA THR A 36 34.41 36.34 19.09
C THR A 36 34.17 35.83 17.66
N GLY A 37 35.17 35.91 16.77
CA GLY A 37 35.01 35.46 15.37
C GLY A 37 34.81 33.95 15.25
N ASN A 38 35.70 33.15 15.87
CA ASN A 38 35.60 31.69 15.85
C ASN A 38 34.35 31.19 16.57
N PHE A 39 33.94 31.87 17.64
CA PHE A 39 32.75 31.51 18.39
C PHE A 39 31.46 31.85 17.62
N GLU A 40 31.38 33.01 16.96
CA GLU A 40 30.28 33.35 16.06
C GLU A 40 30.17 32.37 14.89
N GLU A 41 31.30 31.93 14.33
CA GLU A 41 31.33 30.92 13.28
C GLU A 41 30.85 29.55 13.78
N CYS A 42 31.30 29.12 14.96
CA CYS A 42 30.83 27.91 15.62
C CYS A 42 29.31 27.95 15.85
N VAL A 43 28.78 29.08 16.33
CA VAL A 43 27.34 29.29 16.50
C VAL A 43 26.59 29.20 15.18
N LYS A 44 27.10 29.84 14.11
CA LYS A 44 26.50 29.74 12.76
C LYS A 44 26.50 28.30 12.24
N LEU A 45 27.59 27.55 12.42
CA LEU A 45 27.69 26.15 11.98
C LEU A 45 26.75 25.24 12.77
N THR A 46 26.63 25.43 14.08
CA THR A 46 25.69 24.69 14.93
C THR A 46 24.25 25.00 14.56
N LYS A 47 23.90 26.27 14.36
CA LYS A 47 22.57 26.70 13.86
C LYS A 47 22.24 26.08 12.51
N LYS A 48 23.20 26.07 11.58
CA LYS A 48 23.05 25.41 10.28
C LYS A 48 22.83 23.90 10.42
N SER A 49 23.57 23.25 11.32
CA SER A 49 23.44 21.82 11.60
C SER A 49 22.08 21.47 12.19
N MET A 50 21.59 22.24 13.16
CA MET A 50 20.25 22.11 13.73
C MET A 50 19.15 22.31 12.68
N GLY A 51 19.26 23.36 11.86
CA GLY A 51 18.33 23.60 10.75
C GLY A 51 18.30 22.45 9.74
N ASN A 52 19.46 21.84 9.44
CA ASN A 52 19.53 20.66 8.58
C ASN A 52 18.89 19.43 9.23
N LEU A 53 19.07 19.22 10.54
CA LEU A 53 18.43 18.13 11.28
C LEU A 53 16.90 18.27 11.26
N VAL A 54 16.36 19.48 11.45
CA VAL A 54 14.91 19.73 11.33
C VAL A 54 14.39 19.34 9.94
N LYS A 55 15.09 19.74 8.87
CA LYS A 55 14.72 19.37 7.49
C LYS A 55 14.77 17.86 7.26
N THR A 56 15.77 17.18 7.80
CA THR A 56 15.89 15.71 7.71
C THR A 56 14.73 15.02 8.43
N VAL A 57 14.35 15.50 9.62
CA VAL A 57 13.22 14.97 10.38
C VAL A 57 11.89 15.18 9.62
N ASP A 58 11.67 16.37 9.07
CA ASP A 58 10.48 16.66 8.25
C ASP A 58 10.42 15.74 7.01
N SER A 59 11.57 15.52 6.35
CA SER A 59 11.67 14.65 5.18
C SER A 59 11.41 13.19 5.53
N LEU A 60 11.89 12.73 6.69
CA LEU A 60 11.65 11.39 7.19
C LEU A 60 10.15 11.19 7.49
N ASP A 61 9.50 12.15 8.14
CA ASP A 61 8.05 12.10 8.41
C ASP A 61 7.23 11.98 7.12
N ALA A 62 7.53 12.83 6.13
CA ALA A 62 6.88 12.78 4.82
C ALA A 62 7.08 11.42 4.11
N TYR A 63 8.31 10.88 4.14
CA TYR A 63 8.60 9.57 3.56
C TYR A 63 7.77 8.44 4.20
N LEU A 64 7.66 8.44 5.52
CA LEU A 64 6.94 7.39 6.25
C LEU A 64 5.43 7.45 6.02
N ASN A 65 4.87 8.67 5.90
CA ASN A 65 3.48 8.85 5.51
C ASN A 65 3.23 8.30 4.10
N SER A 66 4.12 8.56 3.14
CA SER A 66 4.05 8.01 1.78
C SER A 66 4.10 6.47 1.77
N VAL A 67 4.99 5.88 2.58
CA VAL A 67 5.06 4.42 2.74
C VAL A 67 3.74 3.88 3.30
N ALA A 68 3.17 4.50 4.34
CA ALA A 68 1.89 4.07 4.91
C ALA A 68 0.74 4.14 3.89
N ASP A 69 0.68 5.20 3.07
CA ASP A 69 -0.31 5.34 2.01
C ASP A 69 -0.16 4.25 0.93
N ALA A 70 1.07 3.88 0.57
CA ALA A 70 1.33 2.81 -0.39
C ALA A 70 0.87 1.43 0.14
N PHE A 71 1.13 1.15 1.42
CA PHE A 71 0.63 -0.07 2.06
C PHE A 71 -0.90 -0.10 2.10
N ALA A 72 -1.55 1.01 2.47
CA ALA A 72 -3.01 1.09 2.51
C ALA A 72 -3.65 0.88 1.13
N LYS A 73 -3.06 1.45 0.07
CA LYS A 73 -3.51 1.22 -1.32
C LYS A 73 -3.36 -0.24 -1.75
N THR A 74 -2.24 -0.85 -1.39
CA THR A 74 -1.98 -2.26 -1.70
C THR A 74 -2.97 -3.17 -0.99
N ASP A 75 -3.24 -2.92 0.29
CA ASP A 75 -4.22 -3.67 1.10
C ASP A 75 -5.63 -3.55 0.51
N ALA A 76 -6.06 -2.33 0.17
CA ALA A 76 -7.36 -2.12 -0.49
C ALA A 76 -7.45 -2.82 -1.85
N SER A 77 -6.38 -2.81 -2.65
CA SER A 77 -6.32 -3.53 -3.92
C SER A 77 -6.41 -5.04 -3.74
N LEU A 78 -5.74 -5.59 -2.72
CA LEU A 78 -5.82 -7.01 -2.38
C LEU A 78 -7.21 -7.39 -1.90
N ALA A 79 -7.82 -6.58 -1.01
CA ALA A 79 -9.19 -6.80 -0.54
C ALA A 79 -10.19 -6.80 -1.71
N ALA A 80 -10.08 -5.83 -2.63
CA ALA A 80 -10.91 -5.79 -3.84
C ALA A 80 -10.69 -6.99 -4.77
N SER A 81 -9.45 -7.48 -4.89
CA SER A 81 -9.15 -8.65 -5.71
C SER A 81 -9.70 -9.95 -5.11
N ILE A 82 -9.74 -10.04 -3.77
CA ILE A 82 -10.35 -11.17 -3.06
C ILE A 82 -11.88 -11.11 -3.21
N ASP A 83 -12.49 -9.95 -2.94
CA ASP A 83 -13.95 -9.75 -3.00
C ASP A 83 -14.50 -9.90 -4.42
N GLY A 84 -13.75 -9.42 -5.43
CA GLY A 84 -14.07 -9.60 -6.84
C GLY A 84 -13.97 -11.04 -7.35
N GLY A 85 -13.60 -11.99 -6.49
CA GLY A 85 -13.52 -13.41 -6.81
C GLY A 85 -12.31 -13.72 -7.67
N LEU A 86 -11.17 -14.03 -7.03
CA LEU A 86 -9.95 -14.47 -7.71
C LEU A 86 -10.18 -15.70 -8.63
N TYR A 87 -11.28 -16.43 -8.41
CA TYR A 87 -11.92 -17.32 -9.37
C TYR A 87 -13.44 -17.22 -9.16
N SER A 88 -14.19 -16.80 -10.18
CA SER A 88 -15.62 -17.15 -10.20
C SER A 88 -15.66 -18.67 -10.33
N VAL A 89 -15.87 -19.39 -9.22
CA VAL A 89 -16.35 -20.77 -9.34
C VAL A 89 -17.65 -20.63 -10.12
N PRO A 90 -17.75 -21.17 -11.36
CA PRO A 90 -18.99 -21.08 -12.10
C PRO A 90 -20.10 -21.57 -11.17
N PRO A 91 -21.26 -20.88 -11.15
CA PRO A 91 -22.35 -21.24 -10.25
C PRO A 91 -22.58 -22.74 -10.32
N LYS A 92 -22.82 -23.41 -9.18
CA LYS A 92 -23.03 -24.85 -9.15
C LYS A 92 -24.15 -25.22 -10.13
N GLN A 93 -23.76 -25.72 -11.29
CA GLN A 93 -24.68 -26.26 -12.29
C GLN A 93 -24.86 -27.74 -12.00
N THR A 94 -26.11 -28.18 -12.02
CA THR A 94 -26.43 -29.60 -12.10
C THR A 94 -25.88 -30.17 -13.41
N TRP A 95 -25.70 -31.49 -13.44
CA TRP A 95 -25.27 -32.19 -14.66
C TRP A 95 -26.23 -31.94 -15.83
N GLN A 96 -27.52 -31.76 -15.56
CA GLN A 96 -28.54 -31.45 -16.58
C GLN A 96 -28.33 -30.04 -17.16
N GLU A 97 -28.15 -29.01 -16.32
CA GLU A 97 -27.93 -27.63 -16.78
C GLU A 97 -26.66 -27.49 -17.62
N LYS A 98 -25.61 -28.23 -17.27
CA LYS A 98 -24.36 -28.26 -18.03
C LYS A 98 -24.55 -28.89 -19.42
N GLN A 99 -25.35 -29.94 -19.51
CA GLN A 99 -25.70 -30.59 -20.79
C GLN A 99 -26.52 -29.64 -21.68
N GLU A 100 -27.50 -28.94 -21.10
CA GLU A 100 -28.32 -27.96 -21.82
C GLU A 100 -27.50 -26.77 -22.33
N SER A 101 -26.57 -26.25 -21.50
CA SER A 101 -25.63 -25.20 -21.92
C SER A 101 -24.83 -25.63 -23.14
N TYR A 102 -24.19 -26.80 -23.08
CA TYR A 102 -23.40 -27.36 -24.17
C TYR A 102 -24.19 -27.53 -25.48
N ILE A 103 -25.46 -27.96 -25.39
CA ILE A 103 -26.34 -28.11 -26.56
C ILE A 103 -26.72 -26.72 -27.10
N SER A 104 -27.00 -25.75 -26.23
CA SER A 104 -27.44 -24.40 -26.62
C SER A 104 -26.36 -23.59 -27.34
N GLU A 105 -25.08 -23.86 -27.06
CA GLU A 105 -23.91 -23.24 -27.71
C GLU A 105 -23.74 -23.62 -29.19
N GLY A 106 -24.56 -24.53 -29.72
CA GLY A 106 -24.53 -24.89 -31.14
C GLY A 106 -24.93 -23.73 -32.05
N LYS A 107 -24.10 -23.48 -33.07
CA LYS A 107 -24.21 -22.30 -33.96
C LYS A 107 -25.46 -22.33 -34.86
N ASN A 108 -26.02 -23.52 -35.12
CA ASN A 108 -27.21 -23.74 -35.93
C ASN A 108 -27.98 -24.98 -35.48
N LEU A 109 -29.18 -25.21 -36.05
CA LEU A 109 -30.05 -26.34 -35.69
C LEU A 109 -29.37 -27.70 -35.83
N SER A 110 -28.60 -27.92 -36.90
CA SER A 110 -27.89 -29.18 -37.14
C SER A 110 -26.77 -29.43 -36.12
N ASP A 111 -26.03 -28.39 -35.74
CA ASP A 111 -24.98 -28.44 -34.72
C ASP A 111 -25.58 -28.75 -33.33
N ARG A 112 -26.69 -28.09 -32.97
CA ARG A 112 -27.41 -28.40 -31.71
C ARG A 112 -27.95 -29.82 -31.69
N TYR A 113 -28.45 -30.33 -32.83
CA TYR A 113 -28.91 -31.71 -32.95
C TYR A 113 -27.77 -32.72 -32.75
N ASN A 114 -26.60 -32.49 -33.37
CA ASN A 114 -25.43 -33.35 -33.20
C ASN A 114 -24.91 -33.34 -31.75
N ARG A 115 -24.89 -32.17 -31.11
CA ARG A 115 -24.52 -32.03 -29.69
C ARG A 115 -25.47 -32.78 -28.75
N ARG A 116 -26.79 -32.71 -29.02
CA ARG A 116 -27.81 -33.49 -28.31
C ARG A 116 -27.51 -34.99 -28.40
N LYS A 117 -27.23 -35.50 -29.60
CA LYS A 117 -26.88 -36.91 -29.81
C LYS A 117 -25.63 -37.34 -29.03
N LEU A 118 -24.61 -36.50 -28.95
CA LEU A 118 -23.41 -36.80 -28.17
C LEU A 118 -23.71 -36.90 -26.66
N VAL A 119 -24.56 -36.02 -26.14
CA VAL A 119 -25.04 -36.08 -24.75
C VAL A 119 -25.83 -37.38 -24.51
N ASP A 120 -26.73 -37.73 -25.42
CA ASP A 120 -27.54 -38.96 -25.31
C ASP A 120 -26.66 -40.22 -25.30
N VAL A 121 -25.64 -40.27 -26.17
CA VAL A 121 -24.66 -41.37 -26.21
C VAL A 121 -23.87 -41.45 -24.92
N TYR A 122 -23.37 -40.32 -24.42
CA TYR A 122 -22.60 -40.27 -23.18
C TYR A 122 -23.41 -40.72 -21.96
N ASN A 123 -24.66 -40.26 -21.85
CA ASN A 123 -25.57 -40.70 -20.81
C ASN A 123 -25.91 -42.20 -20.95
N GLY A 124 -26.00 -42.70 -22.19
CA GLY A 124 -26.26 -44.10 -22.49
C GLY A 124 -25.10 -45.05 -22.16
N GLN A 125 -23.86 -44.56 -22.11
CA GLN A 125 -22.66 -45.36 -21.81
C GLN A 125 -22.60 -45.87 -20.36
N TYR A 126 -23.45 -45.33 -19.47
CA TYR A 126 -23.50 -45.73 -18.06
C TYR A 126 -24.82 -46.42 -17.67
N ASN A 127 -25.67 -46.79 -18.65
CA ASN A 127 -26.89 -47.56 -18.39
C ASN A 127 -26.64 -49.02 -18.01
N ASP A 128 -25.41 -49.52 -18.19
CA ASP A 128 -25.02 -50.91 -17.88
C ASP A 128 -24.63 -51.11 -16.40
N PHE A 129 -24.57 -50.05 -15.59
CA PHE A 129 -24.28 -50.14 -14.16
C PHE A 129 -25.56 -50.00 -13.33
N PRO A 130 -25.94 -51.00 -12.51
CA PRO A 130 -27.12 -50.89 -11.66
C PRO A 130 -26.94 -49.79 -10.61
N SER A 131 -28.06 -49.12 -10.28
CA SER A 131 -28.17 -48.07 -9.25
C SER A 131 -27.87 -48.55 -7.84
#